data_AF-A0A2G9SSP9-F1
#
_entry.id   AF-A0A2G9SSP9-F1
#
_cell.length_a   1.000
_cell.length_b   1.000
_cell.length_c   1.000
_cell.angle_alpha   90.00
_cell.angle_beta   90.00
_cell.angle_gamma   90.00
#
_symmetry.space_group_name_H-M   'P 1'
#
loop_
_entity.id
_entity.type
_entity.pdbx_description
1 polymer ?
#
loop_
_entity_poly.entity_id
_entity_poly.type
_entity_poly.pdbx_seq_one_letter_code
_entity_poly.pdbx_strand_id
1 'polypeptide(L)'
;MQRLLYFPRFTLLILPFLFNSLAYGQITLHAVGDVMLGSYTPRQILPANDGKFFADSIARYLKGADIVFGNLEGTFVKPDMKPQKCTEPSRRAGRCYEFGMPPTLAPVLRQMGFNVMSLDNNHVSDYGDAAYQYSQMLLSEQGIAFAPKKGLAEMIVRGKKLLL
;
A
#
# COMPACT_ATOMS: atom_id res chain seq x y z
N MET A 1 23.48 -70.22 45.66
CA MET A 1 22.99 -68.87 46.03
C MET A 1 23.54 -67.85 45.04
N GLN A 2 22.79 -67.51 43.98
CA GLN A 2 23.11 -66.39 43.09
C GLN A 2 21.88 -65.48 43.06
N ARG A 3 22.02 -64.26 43.56
CA ARG A 3 20.96 -63.24 43.52
C ARG A 3 21.07 -62.50 42.19
N LEU A 4 20.07 -62.64 41.32
CA LEU A 4 19.88 -61.75 40.18
C LEU A 4 19.39 -60.39 40.70
N LEU A 5 20.14 -59.33 40.39
CA LEU A 5 19.74 -57.95 40.65
C LEU A 5 18.92 -57.45 39.45
N TYR A 6 17.65 -57.11 39.72
CA TYR A 6 16.71 -56.56 38.74
C TYR A 6 16.83 -55.02 38.76
N PHE A 7 17.29 -54.42 37.67
CA PHE A 7 17.29 -52.97 37.49
C PHE A 7 16.07 -52.55 36.67
N PRO A 8 15.10 -51.80 37.22
CA PRO A 8 13.97 -51.32 36.44
C PRO A 8 14.45 -50.20 35.50
N ARG A 9 14.21 -50.36 34.19
CA ARG A 9 14.38 -49.27 33.22
C ARG A 9 13.26 -48.25 33.44
N PHE A 10 13.59 -47.11 34.03
CA PHE A 10 12.73 -45.93 34.00
C PHE A 10 12.86 -45.26 32.63
N THR A 11 11.86 -45.44 31.77
CA THR A 11 11.73 -44.68 30.53
C THR A 11 11.19 -43.29 30.90
N LEU A 12 12.06 -42.29 30.95
CA LEU A 12 11.67 -40.90 31.15
C LEU A 12 11.00 -40.39 29.86
N LEU A 13 9.67 -40.39 29.83
CA LEU A 13 8.88 -39.71 28.80
C LEU A 13 9.03 -38.19 28.99
N ILE A 14 10.00 -37.60 28.28
CA ILE A 14 10.06 -36.15 28.13
C ILE A 14 8.93 -35.78 27.17
N LEU A 15 7.76 -35.42 27.74
CA LEU A 15 6.74 -34.70 26.98
C LEU A 15 7.38 -33.38 26.55
N PRO A 16 7.54 -33.09 25.24
CA PRO A 16 7.94 -31.76 24.85
C PRO A 16 6.81 -30.84 25.30
N PHE A 17 7.07 -30.04 26.34
CA PHE A 17 6.27 -28.86 26.60
C PHE A 17 6.37 -28.02 25.33
N LEU A 18 5.34 -28.12 24.48
CA LEU A 18 5.10 -27.17 23.42
C LEU A 18 4.92 -25.84 24.12
N PHE A 19 6.01 -25.08 24.25
CA PHE A 19 5.95 -23.66 24.52
C PHE A 19 5.19 -23.03 23.36
N ASN A 20 3.87 -23.06 23.44
CA ASN A 20 3.03 -22.07 22.79
C ASN A 20 3.36 -20.77 23.51
N SER A 21 4.47 -20.13 23.11
CA SER A 21 4.59 -18.71 23.32
C SER A 21 3.35 -18.13 22.66
N LEU A 22 2.41 -17.62 23.45
CA LEU A 22 1.49 -16.59 23.00
C LEU A 22 2.36 -15.36 22.68
N ALA A 23 3.17 -15.46 21.62
CA ALA A 23 3.66 -14.30 20.94
C ALA A 23 2.40 -13.65 20.40
N TYR A 24 1.91 -12.61 21.11
CA TYR A 24 0.89 -11.74 20.58
C TYR A 24 1.34 -11.37 19.19
N GLY A 25 0.62 -11.83 18.16
CA GLY A 25 1.01 -11.61 16.78
C GLY A 25 1.06 -10.12 16.53
N GLN A 26 2.28 -9.56 16.47
CA GLN A 26 2.47 -8.16 16.15
C GLN A 26 2.21 -7.95 14.67
N ILE A 27 1.38 -6.96 14.35
CA ILE A 27 1.20 -6.46 13.00
C ILE A 27 1.91 -5.12 12.92
N THR A 28 2.80 -5.00 11.94
CA THR A 28 3.60 -3.80 11.70
C THR A 28 2.99 -2.99 10.57
N LEU A 29 2.90 -1.68 10.78
CA LEU A 29 2.36 -0.72 9.84
C LEU A 29 3.40 0.37 9.58
N HIS A 30 3.75 0.57 8.32
CA HIS A 30 4.35 1.79 7.83
C HIS A 30 3.25 2.59 7.12
N ALA A 31 2.98 3.79 7.60
CA ALA A 31 1.98 4.67 7.01
C ALA A 31 2.62 6.02 6.68
N VAL A 32 2.32 6.53 5.48
CA VAL A 32 2.65 7.89 5.06
C VAL A 32 1.37 8.64 4.68
N GLY A 33 1.46 9.96 4.64
CA GLY A 33 0.38 10.82 4.16
C GLY A 33 0.27 10.77 2.64
N ASP A 34 0.11 11.96 2.05
CA ASP A 34 -0.16 12.12 0.62
C ASP A 34 1.03 11.66 -0.24
N VAL A 35 0.73 10.75 -1.16
CA VAL A 35 1.67 10.16 -2.12
C VAL A 35 1.33 10.69 -3.50
N MET A 36 2.22 11.52 -4.03
CA MET A 36 2.13 12.09 -5.36
C MET A 36 3.45 11.89 -6.10
N LEU A 37 3.48 10.91 -7.00
CA LEU A 37 4.71 10.55 -7.72
C LEU A 37 5.01 11.48 -8.90
N GLY A 38 4.00 12.24 -9.36
CA GLY A 38 4.09 13.19 -10.46
C GLY A 38 2.71 13.68 -10.86
N SER A 39 2.64 14.55 -11.86
CA SER A 39 1.36 14.99 -12.45
C SER A 39 1.53 15.61 -13.82
N TYR A 40 0.47 15.54 -14.64
CA TYR A 40 0.33 16.33 -15.86
C TYR A 40 -0.17 17.76 -15.59
N THR A 41 -0.86 17.98 -14.47
CA THR A 41 -1.51 19.26 -14.13
C THR A 41 -1.13 19.73 -12.72
N PRO A 42 -1.26 21.04 -12.41
CA PRO A 42 -1.54 22.15 -13.32
C PRO A 42 -0.36 22.47 -14.26
N ARG A 43 0.83 21.93 -13.96
CA ARG A 43 1.98 21.88 -14.85
C ARG A 43 2.54 20.47 -14.82
N GLN A 44 3.11 20.03 -15.93
CA GLN A 44 3.71 18.72 -16.00
C GLN A 44 4.97 18.66 -15.13
N ILE A 45 4.91 17.85 -14.07
CA ILE A 45 6.03 17.52 -13.19
C ILE A 45 6.05 16.00 -13.08
N LEU A 46 6.92 15.38 -13.87
CA LEU A 46 7.09 13.93 -13.88
C LEU A 46 8.46 13.56 -13.30
N PRO A 47 8.55 12.44 -12.58
CA PRO A 47 9.81 12.03 -11.99
C PRO A 47 10.78 11.56 -13.07
N ALA A 48 12.08 11.81 -12.86
CA ALA A 48 13.11 11.27 -13.74
C ALA A 48 13.10 9.73 -13.73
N ASN A 49 13.50 9.12 -14.85
CA ASN A 49 13.59 7.66 -15.02
C ASN A 49 12.29 6.95 -14.61
N ASP A 50 11.14 7.51 -15.01
CA ASP A 50 9.79 6.98 -14.75
C ASP A 50 9.51 6.64 -13.28
N GLY A 51 10.08 7.43 -12.35
CA GLY A 51 9.85 7.25 -10.90
C GLY A 51 10.73 6.20 -10.24
N LYS A 52 11.55 5.47 -11.01
CA LYS A 52 12.37 4.37 -10.49
C LYS A 52 13.39 4.83 -9.45
N PHE A 53 13.93 6.04 -9.60
CA PHE A 53 14.83 6.66 -8.61
C PHE A 53 14.13 6.91 -7.25
N PHE A 54 12.86 7.33 -7.26
CA PHE A 54 12.09 7.49 -6.01
C PHE A 54 11.87 6.14 -5.34
N ALA A 55 11.52 5.12 -6.11
CA ALA A 55 11.40 3.77 -5.58
C ALA A 55 12.71 3.32 -4.93
N ASP A 56 13.85 3.44 -5.60
CA ASP A 56 15.11 2.93 -5.06
C ASP A 56 15.57 3.70 -3.80
N SER A 57 15.34 5.01 -3.74
CA SER A 57 15.76 5.85 -2.61
C SER A 57 14.85 5.73 -1.37
N ILE A 58 13.53 5.62 -1.57
CA ILE A 58 12.55 5.64 -0.47
C ILE A 58 12.12 4.22 -0.06
N ALA A 59 12.13 3.24 -0.96
CA ALA A 59 11.61 1.90 -0.67
C ALA A 59 12.26 1.24 0.54
N ARG A 60 13.53 1.53 0.82
CA ARG A 60 14.22 0.99 2.01
C ARG A 60 13.59 1.40 3.34
N TYR A 61 12.91 2.55 3.38
CA TYR A 61 12.23 3.06 4.57
C TYR A 61 10.79 2.57 4.69
N LEU A 62 10.16 2.22 3.56
CA LEU A 62 8.77 1.77 3.53
C LEU A 62 8.64 0.25 3.61
N LYS A 63 9.59 -0.50 3.05
CA LYS A 63 9.57 -1.97 3.05
C LYS A 63 9.79 -2.54 4.45
N GLY A 64 9.29 -3.76 4.66
CA GLY A 64 9.55 -4.56 5.87
C GLY A 64 8.40 -4.59 6.88
N ALA A 65 7.38 -3.74 6.72
CA ALA A 65 6.14 -3.84 7.47
C ALA A 65 5.16 -4.82 6.81
N ASP A 66 4.25 -5.37 7.62
CA ASP A 66 3.15 -6.19 7.12
C ASP A 66 2.17 -5.36 6.27
N ILE A 67 2.01 -4.09 6.61
CA ILE A 67 1.16 -3.11 5.91
C ILE A 67 2.01 -1.89 5.58
N VAL A 68 1.99 -1.49 4.31
CA VAL A 68 2.59 -0.25 3.84
C VAL A 68 1.47 0.56 3.19
N PHE A 69 1.01 1.56 3.92
CA PHE A 69 -0.16 2.38 3.62
C PHE A 69 0.25 3.79 3.18
N GLY A 70 -0.43 4.31 2.15
CA GLY A 70 -0.32 5.71 1.74
C GLY A 70 -1.66 6.31 1.35
N ASN A 71 -1.77 7.63 1.37
CA ASN A 71 -2.93 8.35 0.83
C ASN A 71 -2.63 8.76 -0.61
N LEU A 72 -3.35 8.27 -1.62
CA LEU A 72 -3.06 8.65 -3.00
C LEU A 72 -3.58 10.07 -3.23
N GLU A 73 -2.66 11.01 -3.47
CA GLU A 73 -3.03 12.43 -3.61
C GLU A 73 -3.86 12.63 -4.87
N GLY A 74 -3.34 12.23 -6.03
CA GLY A 74 -4.03 12.43 -7.30
C GLY A 74 -4.86 11.24 -7.76
N THR A 75 -5.20 11.28 -9.04
CA THR A 75 -5.85 10.18 -9.76
C THR A 75 -5.00 9.78 -10.95
N PHE A 76 -4.95 8.50 -11.30
CA PHE A 76 -4.33 8.04 -12.53
C PHE A 76 -5.21 8.38 -13.74
N VAL A 77 -4.59 8.83 -14.82
CA VAL A 77 -5.30 9.33 -16.01
C VAL A 77 -4.70 8.77 -17.29
N LYS A 78 -5.55 8.42 -18.24
CA LYS A 78 -5.11 8.08 -19.60
C LYS A 78 -4.72 9.37 -20.35
N PRO A 79 -3.85 9.30 -21.38
CA PRO A 79 -3.41 10.49 -22.13
C PRO A 79 -4.53 11.33 -22.76
N ASP A 80 -5.68 10.71 -23.06
CA ASP A 80 -6.86 11.34 -23.66
C ASP A 80 -7.83 11.95 -22.64
N MET A 81 -7.71 11.60 -21.35
CA MET A 81 -8.56 12.15 -20.30
C MET A 81 -8.22 13.62 -20.02
N LYS A 82 -9.26 14.43 -19.80
CA LYS A 82 -9.14 15.85 -19.49
C LYS A 82 -9.50 16.13 -18.03
N PRO A 83 -8.81 17.08 -17.39
CA PRO A 83 -9.17 17.49 -16.05
C PRO A 83 -10.57 18.13 -16.00
N GLN A 84 -11.28 17.95 -14.89
CA GLN A 84 -12.68 18.37 -14.74
C GLN A 84 -12.93 19.29 -13.55
N LYS A 85 -12.00 19.37 -12.58
CA LYS A 85 -12.18 20.18 -11.38
C LYS A 85 -11.99 21.68 -11.62
N CYS A 86 -10.92 22.05 -12.30
CA CYS A 86 -10.57 23.46 -12.45
C CYS A 86 -11.13 24.08 -13.75
N THR A 87 -11.47 25.37 -13.70
CA THR A 87 -11.71 26.17 -14.91
C THR A 87 -10.39 26.73 -15.44
N GLU A 88 -10.32 27.01 -16.74
CA GLU A 88 -9.13 27.63 -17.37
C GLU A 88 -8.69 28.94 -16.69
N PRO A 89 -9.59 29.90 -16.38
CA PRO A 89 -9.21 31.10 -15.64
C PRO A 89 -8.61 30.81 -14.26
N SER A 90 -9.17 29.83 -13.54
CA SER A 90 -8.67 29.45 -12.20
C SER A 90 -7.31 28.76 -12.26
N ARG A 91 -7.04 27.93 -13.29
CA ARG A 91 -5.71 27.36 -13.55
C ARG A 91 -4.69 28.45 -13.83
N ARG A 92 -5.00 29.36 -14.77
CA ARG A 92 -4.07 30.45 -15.16
C ARG A 92 -3.75 31.37 -13.99
N ALA A 93 -4.71 31.59 -13.09
CA ALA A 93 -4.53 32.39 -11.90
C ALA A 93 -3.81 31.65 -10.74
N GLY A 94 -3.51 30.35 -10.87
CA GLY A 94 -2.88 29.57 -9.80
C GLY A 94 -3.75 29.39 -8.55
N ARG A 95 -5.09 29.46 -8.70
CA ARG A 95 -6.06 29.39 -7.59
C ARG A 95 -6.77 28.04 -7.48
N CYS A 96 -6.58 27.17 -8.45
CA CYS A 96 -7.15 25.83 -8.48
C CYS A 96 -6.09 24.83 -8.95
N TYR A 97 -6.05 23.70 -8.24
CA TYR A 97 -5.07 22.64 -8.44
C TYR A 97 -5.80 21.32 -8.64
N GLU A 98 -5.23 20.52 -9.53
CA GLU A 98 -5.77 19.23 -9.89
C GLU A 98 -4.64 18.32 -10.39
N PHE A 99 -4.74 17.03 -10.10
CA PHE A 99 -3.60 16.13 -10.18
C PHE A 99 -3.95 14.85 -10.96
N GLY A 100 -3.45 14.77 -12.19
CA GLY A 100 -3.53 13.59 -13.05
C GLY A 100 -2.17 12.90 -13.20
N MET A 101 -2.01 11.71 -12.64
CA MET A 101 -0.80 10.90 -12.73
C MET A 101 -0.81 10.00 -13.97
N PRO A 102 0.32 9.86 -14.68
CA PRO A 102 0.45 8.86 -15.74
C PRO A 102 0.35 7.43 -15.18
N PRO A 103 -0.22 6.48 -15.95
CA PRO A 103 -0.36 5.09 -15.51
C PRO A 103 1.00 4.39 -15.35
N THR A 104 2.04 4.88 -16.01
CA THR A 104 3.41 4.36 -15.89
C THR A 104 3.98 4.48 -14.48
N LEU A 105 3.39 5.31 -13.61
CA LEU A 105 3.80 5.45 -12.21
C LEU A 105 3.08 4.48 -11.26
N ALA A 106 2.04 3.78 -11.68
CA ALA A 106 1.36 2.81 -10.81
C ALA A 106 2.29 1.67 -10.34
N PRO A 107 3.14 1.06 -11.21
CA PRO A 107 4.11 0.05 -10.77
C PRO A 107 5.14 0.57 -9.76
N VAL A 108 5.42 1.88 -9.76
CA VAL A 108 6.38 2.49 -8.83
C VAL A 108 5.86 2.42 -7.40
N LEU A 109 4.54 2.58 -7.17
CA LEU A 109 3.93 2.39 -5.85
C LEU A 109 4.21 0.99 -5.31
N ARG A 110 4.06 -0.04 -6.14
CA ARG A 110 4.35 -1.42 -5.77
C ARG A 110 5.83 -1.62 -5.48
N GLN A 111 6.71 -1.04 -6.29
CA GLN A 111 8.17 -1.10 -6.10
C GLN A 111 8.60 -0.44 -4.78
N MET A 112 7.93 0.64 -4.37
CA MET A 112 8.12 1.31 -3.08
C MET A 112 7.67 0.46 -1.88
N GLY A 113 6.86 -0.56 -2.10
CA GLY A 113 6.41 -1.50 -1.08
C GLY A 113 4.96 -1.31 -0.65
N PHE A 114 4.24 -0.31 -1.18
CA PHE A 114 2.82 -0.12 -0.89
C PHE A 114 2.03 -1.39 -1.22
N ASN A 115 1.16 -1.77 -0.28
CA ASN A 115 0.21 -2.87 -0.45
C ASN A 115 -1.23 -2.44 -0.16
N VAL A 116 -1.42 -1.20 0.29
CA VAL A 116 -2.72 -0.56 0.42
C VAL A 116 -2.61 0.95 0.16
N MET A 117 -3.57 1.53 -0.54
CA MET A 117 -3.67 2.97 -0.76
C MET A 117 -5.08 3.48 -0.39
N SER A 118 -5.16 4.60 0.34
CA SER A 118 -6.41 5.35 0.45
C SER A 118 -6.68 6.10 -0.85
N LEU A 119 -7.93 6.04 -1.29
CA LEU A 119 -8.50 6.85 -2.37
C LEU A 119 -9.52 7.86 -1.84
N ASP A 120 -9.63 8.06 -0.51
CA ASP A 120 -10.47 9.10 0.09
C ASP A 120 -9.71 10.43 0.21
N ASN A 121 -9.10 10.85 -0.89
CA ASN A 121 -8.43 12.14 -1.02
C ASN A 121 -9.33 13.13 -1.77
N ASN A 122 -9.22 14.43 -1.47
CA ASN A 122 -9.99 15.49 -2.12
C ASN A 122 -9.65 15.68 -3.61
N HIS A 123 -8.53 15.11 -4.08
CA HIS A 123 -8.04 15.19 -5.46
C HIS A 123 -8.30 13.93 -6.30
N VAL A 124 -8.85 12.86 -5.71
CA VAL A 124 -9.07 11.58 -6.40
C VAL A 124 -10.05 11.65 -7.60
N SER A 125 -10.88 12.70 -7.63
CA SER A 125 -11.91 12.94 -8.64
C SER A 125 -11.59 14.15 -9.53
N ASP A 126 -10.34 14.63 -9.52
CA ASP A 126 -9.93 15.82 -10.27
C ASP A 126 -10.17 15.71 -11.79
N TYR A 127 -10.13 14.48 -12.32
CA TYR A 127 -10.41 14.12 -13.72
C TYR A 127 -11.76 13.41 -13.88
N GLY A 128 -12.62 13.47 -12.86
CA GLY A 128 -13.93 12.84 -12.84
C GLY A 128 -13.92 11.34 -12.52
N ASP A 129 -15.11 10.74 -12.52
CA ASP A 129 -15.34 9.37 -12.06
C ASP A 129 -14.62 8.31 -12.91
N ALA A 130 -14.44 8.56 -14.21
CA ALA A 130 -13.73 7.64 -15.10
C ALA A 130 -12.25 7.48 -14.68
N ALA A 131 -11.59 8.56 -14.28
CA ALA A 131 -10.21 8.51 -13.78
C ALA A 131 -10.13 7.87 -12.38
N TYR A 132 -11.12 8.14 -11.52
CA TYR A 132 -11.24 7.49 -10.22
C TYR A 132 -11.36 5.96 -10.34
N GLN A 133 -12.22 5.47 -11.24
CA GLN A 133 -12.35 4.03 -11.51
C GLN A 133 -11.08 3.45 -12.15
N TYR A 134 -10.45 4.20 -13.06
CA TYR A 134 -9.19 3.79 -13.68
C TYR A 134 -8.06 3.65 -12.64
N SER A 135 -8.02 4.51 -11.63
CA SER A 135 -7.07 4.41 -10.51
C SER A 135 -7.26 3.12 -9.71
N GLN A 136 -8.51 2.77 -9.37
CA GLN A 136 -8.83 1.51 -8.68
C GLN A 136 -8.40 0.29 -9.48
N MET A 137 -8.63 0.32 -10.79
CA MET A 137 -8.21 -0.73 -11.71
C MET A 137 -6.68 -0.90 -11.70
N LEU A 138 -5.92 0.20 -11.85
CA LEU A 138 -4.46 0.14 -11.84
C LEU A 138 -3.89 -0.33 -10.50
N LEU A 139 -4.44 0.11 -9.37
CA LEU A 139 -4.02 -0.39 -8.04
C LEU A 139 -4.28 -1.90 -7.93
N SER A 140 -5.44 -2.37 -8.38
CA SER A 140 -5.77 -3.80 -8.42
C SER A 140 -4.79 -4.60 -9.28
N GLU A 141 -4.44 -4.09 -10.46
CA GLU A 141 -3.46 -4.71 -11.37
C GLU A 141 -2.06 -4.82 -10.74
N GLN A 142 -1.70 -3.88 -9.87
CA GLN A 142 -0.45 -3.94 -9.10
C GLN A 142 -0.53 -4.81 -7.84
N GLY A 143 -1.68 -5.40 -7.54
CA GLY A 143 -1.91 -6.15 -6.31
C GLY A 143 -1.90 -5.27 -5.06
N ILE A 144 -2.29 -4.00 -5.20
CA ILE A 144 -2.40 -3.03 -4.12
C ILE A 144 -3.88 -2.92 -3.75
N ALA A 145 -4.22 -3.22 -2.50
CA ALA A 145 -5.58 -2.99 -2.00
C ALA A 145 -5.88 -1.48 -1.95
N PHE A 146 -7.14 -1.10 -1.98
CA PHE A 146 -7.49 0.32 -1.87
C PHE A 146 -8.73 0.55 -1.02
N ALA A 147 -8.70 1.62 -0.23
CA ALA A 147 -9.87 2.11 0.50
C ALA A 147 -10.57 3.15 -0.39
N PRO A 148 -11.79 2.88 -0.90
CA PRO A 148 -12.51 3.82 -1.74
C PRO A 148 -13.00 5.02 -0.92
N LYS A 149 -13.43 6.08 -1.60
CA LYS A 149 -14.03 7.26 -0.96
C LYS A 149 -15.17 6.85 -0.03
N LYS A 150 -15.08 7.20 1.27
CA LYS A 150 -16.04 6.80 2.32
C LYS A 150 -16.21 5.27 2.47
N GLY A 151 -15.19 4.48 2.15
CA GLY A 151 -15.19 3.03 2.36
C GLY A 151 -13.87 2.54 2.94
N LEU A 152 -13.79 1.22 3.14
CA LEU A 152 -12.65 0.56 3.79
C LEU A 152 -12.00 -0.44 2.84
N ALA A 153 -10.68 -0.60 2.96
CA ALA A 153 -9.96 -1.72 2.40
C ALA A 153 -9.98 -2.90 3.38
N GLU A 154 -10.24 -4.10 2.88
CA GLU A 154 -10.15 -5.32 3.68
C GLU A 154 -8.89 -6.10 3.31
N MET A 155 -8.14 -6.57 4.31
CA MET A 155 -7.00 -7.44 4.09
C MET A 155 -6.82 -8.47 5.20
N ILE A 156 -6.17 -9.59 4.86
CA ILE A 156 -5.77 -10.61 5.83
C ILE A 156 -4.26 -10.53 6.03
N VAL A 157 -3.84 -10.21 7.25
CA VAL A 157 -2.45 -10.11 7.65
C VAL A 157 -2.22 -11.04 8.84
N ARG A 158 -1.26 -11.98 8.71
CA ARG A 158 -0.94 -12.96 9.77
C ARG A 158 -2.19 -13.71 10.30
N GLY A 159 -3.12 -14.05 9.41
CA GLY A 159 -4.36 -14.74 9.74
C GLY A 159 -5.41 -13.88 10.47
N LYS A 160 -5.21 -12.55 10.55
CA LYS A 160 -6.16 -11.59 11.09
C LYS A 160 -6.77 -10.77 9.97
N LYS A 161 -8.09 -10.60 10.00
CA LYS A 161 -8.82 -9.68 9.13
C LYS A 161 -8.65 -8.27 9.66
N LEU A 162 -8.20 -7.35 8.81
CA LEU A 162 -8.04 -5.94 9.08
C LEU A 162 -8.92 -5.14 8.13
N LEU A 163 -9.50 -4.07 8.66
CA LEU A 163 -10.21 -3.06 7.90
C LEU A 163 -9.40 -1.77 8.04
N LEU A 164 -9.00 -1.21 6.91
CA LEU A 164 -8.17 -0.01 6.79
C LEU A 164 -8.95 1.10 6.10
#